data_AF-A0A553SFR6-F1
#
_entry.id   AF-A0A553SFR6-F1
#
_cell.length_a   1.000
_cell.length_b   1.000
_cell.length_c   1.000
_cell.angle_alpha   90.00
_cell.angle_beta   90.00
_cell.angle_gamma   90.00
#
_symmetry.space_group_name_H-M   'P 1'
#
loop_
_entity.id
_entity.type
_entity.pdbx_description
1 polymer ?
#
loop_
_entity_poly.entity_id
_entity_poly.type
_entity_poly.pdbx_seq_one_letter_code
_entity_poly.pdbx_strand_id
1 'polypeptide(L)' 'MNYFIQQSITIHTIKIGGITNSSVFQIGSSGIIKPNSYLYNTGGFTESAPSTTEESEPFTGVNVADDSVVMSPSVPLTGP' A
#
# COMPACT_ATOMS: atom_id res chain seq x y z
N MET A 1 -29.25 -24.46 -5.49
CA MET A 1 -28.64 -25.48 -6.37
C MET A 1 -27.60 -26.22 -5.55
N ASN A 2 -27.60 -27.56 -5.59
CA ASN A 2 -26.66 -28.37 -4.82
C ASN A 2 -25.45 -28.70 -5.68
N TYR A 3 -24.24 -28.42 -5.18
CA TYR A 3 -22.98 -28.70 -5.86
C TYR A 3 -22.22 -29.76 -5.07
N PHE A 4 -21.84 -30.85 -5.75
CA PHE A 4 -21.03 -31.92 -5.19
C PHE A 4 -19.71 -31.96 -5.96
N ILE A 5 -18.67 -31.40 -5.37
CA ILE A 5 -17.35 -31.30 -6.01
C ILE A 5 -16.36 -32.17 -5.24
N GLN A 6 -15.83 -33.19 -5.91
CA GLN A 6 -14.71 -33.99 -5.39
C GLN A 6 -13.44 -33.55 -6.12
N GLN A 7 -12.43 -33.09 -5.38
CA GLN A 7 -11.15 -32.65 -5.96
C GLN A 7 -9.99 -33.29 -5.21
N SER A 8 -9.08 -33.91 -5.95
CA SER A 8 -7.78 -34.33 -5.45
C SER A 8 -6.74 -33.46 -6.15
N ILE A 9 -6.11 -32.56 -5.40
CA ILE A 9 -5.15 -31.59 -5.94
C ILE A 9 -3.81 -31.82 -5.23
N THR A 10 -2.83 -32.30 -5.97
CA THR A 10 -1.46 -32.48 -5.47
C THR A 10 -0.55 -31.46 -6.09
N ILE A 11 -0.03 -30.56 -5.27
CA ILE A 11 0.89 -29.51 -5.67
C ILE A 11 2.24 -29.80 -5.04
N HIS A 12 3.27 -29.99 -5.86
CA HIS A 12 4.63 -30.24 -5.40
C HIS A 12 5.38 -28.96 -5.03
N THR A 13 5.14 -27.87 -5.77
CA THR A 13 5.67 -26.55 -5.44
C THR A 13 4.79 -25.49 -6.11
N ILE A 14 4.48 -24.42 -5.36
CA ILE A 14 3.94 -23.18 -5.91
C ILE A 14 4.80 -22.04 -5.38
N LYS A 15 5.26 -21.18 -6.29
CA LYS A 15 5.98 -19.95 -5.96
C LYS A 15 5.17 -18.77 -6.49
N ILE A 16 4.70 -17.93 -5.59
CA ILE A 16 4.01 -16.68 -5.92
C ILE A 16 5.01 -15.55 -5.67
N GLY A 17 5.46 -14.90 -6.74
CA GLY A 17 6.52 -13.89 -6.68
C GLY A 17 6.09 -12.55 -6.08
N GLY A 18 4.81 -12.19 -6.23
CA GLY A 18 4.25 -10.98 -5.67
C GLY A 18 2.73 -10.99 -5.84
N ILE A 19 2.05 -10.42 -4.87
CA ILE A 19 0.60 -10.20 -4.89
C ILE A 19 0.35 -8.69 -4.77
N THR A 20 -0.47 -8.15 -5.66
CA THR A 20 -0.87 -6.75 -5.64
C THR A 20 -2.26 -6.58 -5.04
N ASN A 21 -2.68 -5.35 -4.82
CA ASN A 21 -4.04 -5.03 -4.37
C ASN A 21 -5.08 -5.77 -5.25
N SER A 22 -6.06 -6.42 -4.62
CA SER A 22 -7.09 -7.25 -5.27
C SER A 22 -6.62 -8.54 -5.94
N SER A 23 -5.43 -9.05 -5.63
CA SER A 23 -5.06 -10.36 -6.15
C SER A 23 -5.83 -11.48 -5.43
N VAL A 24 -6.37 -12.43 -6.20
CA VAL A 24 -6.88 -13.68 -5.66
C VAL A 24 -6.20 -14.82 -6.38
N PHE A 25 -5.59 -15.70 -5.61
CA PHE A 25 -5.02 -16.95 -6.11
C PHE A 25 -5.82 -18.10 -5.54
N GLN A 26 -6.60 -18.77 -6.39
CA GLN A 26 -7.46 -19.85 -5.95
C GLN A 26 -7.10 -21.19 -6.57
N ILE A 27 -7.03 -22.21 -5.70
CA ILE A 27 -6.87 -23.60 -6.07
C ILE A 27 -8.14 -24.36 -5.70
N GLY A 28 -8.68 -25.11 -6.65
CA GLY A 28 -9.94 -25.81 -6.50
C GLY A 28 -11.16 -24.93 -6.79
N SER A 29 -12.35 -25.47 -6.58
CA SER A 29 -13.62 -24.85 -6.92
C SER A 29 -13.91 -23.55 -6.15
N SER A 30 -14.35 -22.51 -6.87
CA SER A 30 -14.80 -21.23 -6.30
C SER A 30 -16.29 -21.03 -6.49
N GLY A 31 -16.86 -20.20 -5.63
CA GLY A 31 -18.07 -19.45 -5.95
C GLY A 31 -17.74 -18.15 -6.69
N ILE A 32 -18.49 -17.10 -6.38
CA ILE A 32 -18.27 -15.76 -6.93
C ILE A 32 -17.18 -15.06 -6.11
N ILE A 33 -16.06 -14.73 -6.75
CA ILE A 33 -15.00 -13.92 -6.16
C ILE A 33 -15.15 -12.49 -6.71
N LYS A 34 -15.27 -11.51 -5.83
CA LYS A 34 -15.30 -10.08 -6.20
C LYS A 34 -14.12 -9.37 -5.56
N PRO A 35 -12.89 -9.53 -6.08
CA PRO A 35 -11.77 -8.78 -5.56
C PRO A 35 -11.95 -7.31 -5.94
N ASN A 36 -11.91 -6.42 -4.95
CA ASN A 36 -12.00 -4.98 -5.15
C ASN A 36 -10.88 -4.25 -4.42
N SER A 37 -10.32 -3.26 -5.09
CA SER A 37 -9.28 -2.42 -4.51
C SER A 37 -9.59 -1.00 -4.87
N TYR A 38 -9.97 -0.25 -3.84
CA TYR A 38 -10.15 1.18 -3.92
C TYR A 38 -8.87 1.82 -3.41
N LEU A 39 -8.01 2.20 -4.36
CA LEU A 39 -6.78 2.91 -4.07
C LEU A 39 -7.11 4.40 -3.94
N TYR A 40 -7.52 4.81 -2.74
CA TYR A 40 -7.68 6.21 -2.42
C TYR A 40 -6.35 6.76 -1.94
N ASN A 41 -5.82 7.74 -2.68
CA ASN A 41 -4.79 8.62 -2.16
C ASN A 41 -5.50 9.67 -1.30
N THR A 42 -5.66 9.43 0.01
CA THR A 42 -6.33 10.38 0.93
C THR A 42 -5.52 11.64 1.21
N GLY A 43 -4.46 11.90 0.45
CA GLY A 43 -3.61 13.08 0.61
C GLY A 43 -4.22 14.38 0.08
N GLY A 44 -5.41 14.34 -0.55
CA GLY A 44 -6.08 15.54 -1.05
C GLY A 44 -5.35 16.26 -2.19
N PHE A 45 -4.32 15.64 -2.77
CA PHE A 45 -3.51 16.24 -3.83
C PHE A 45 -4.25 16.18 -5.17
N THR A 46 -4.67 17.33 -5.67
CA THR A 46 -5.29 17.51 -7.01
C THR A 46 -4.28 17.83 -8.09
N GLU A 47 -3.05 18.14 -7.70
CA GLU A 47 -1.95 18.54 -8.57
C GLU A 47 -0.77 17.58 -8.41
N SER A 48 0.15 17.60 -9.36
CA SER A 48 1.38 16.80 -9.26
C SER A 48 2.12 17.18 -7.97
N ALA A 49 2.74 16.20 -7.33
CA ALA A 49 3.59 16.47 -6.17
C ALA A 49 4.59 17.57 -6.53
N PRO A 50 4.78 18.58 -5.65
CA PRO A 50 5.73 19.65 -5.92
C PRO A 50 7.10 19.04 -6.22
N SER A 51 7.79 19.59 -7.22
CA SER A 51 9.17 19.20 -7.52
C SER A 51 9.98 19.30 -6.23
N THR A 52 10.73 18.25 -5.90
CA THR A 52 11.69 18.30 -4.80
C THR A 52 12.51 19.56 -4.97
N THR A 53 12.38 20.50 -4.03
CA THR A 53 13.30 21.63 -3.97
C THR A 53 14.67 21.03 -3.71
N GLU A 54 15.53 20.97 -4.72
CA GLU A 54 16.95 20.68 -4.55
C GLU A 54 17.64 21.87 -3.87
N GLU A 55 17.16 22.26 -2.69
CA GLU A 55 17.83 23.19 -1.78
C GLU A 55 17.53 22.76 -0.34
N SER A 56 17.70 21.49 -0.02
CA SER A 56 18.21 21.18 1.31
C SER A 56 19.71 21.34 1.22
N GLU A 57 20.23 22.45 1.74
CA GLU A 57 21.58 22.50 2.29
C GLU A 57 21.89 21.14 2.97
N PRO A 58 23.09 20.57 2.78
CA PRO A 58 23.43 19.27 3.32
C PRO A 58 23.05 19.24 4.80
N PHE A 59 22.32 18.19 5.20
CA PHE A 59 21.90 18.00 6.58
C PHE A 59 23.14 17.79 7.47
N THR A 60 23.73 18.90 7.92
CA THR A 60 24.86 18.91 8.84
C THR A 60 24.33 18.81 10.26
N GLY A 61 23.81 17.63 10.61
CA GLY A 61 23.49 17.27 11.99
C GLY A 61 22.31 18.04 12.59
N VAL A 62 21.42 17.29 13.24
CA VAL A 62 20.40 17.86 14.13
C VAL A 62 21.09 18.69 15.20
N ASN A 63 20.90 20.02 15.21
CA ASN A 63 21.07 20.77 16.44
C ASN A 63 19.89 20.42 17.35
N VAL A 64 20.14 19.54 18.33
CA VAL A 64 19.19 19.00 19.32
C VAL A 64 18.61 20.10 20.25
N ALA A 65 18.94 21.37 20.01
CA ALA A 65 18.47 22.52 20.78
C ALA A 65 17.18 23.16 20.25
N ASP A 66 16.72 22.80 19.04
CA ASP A 66 15.45 23.28 18.50
C ASP A 66 14.40 22.16 18.47
N ASP A 67 13.71 22.02 19.60
CA ASP A 67 12.64 21.04 19.85
C ASP A 67 11.45 21.19 18.88
N SER A 68 11.36 22.29 18.14
CA SER A 68 10.25 22.57 17.22
C SER A 68 10.37 21.89 15.85
N VAL A 69 11.60 21.56 15.42
CA VAL A 69 11.87 20.96 14.11
C VAL A 69 11.78 19.43 14.14
N VAL A 70 11.96 18.81 15.30
CA VAL A 70 11.91 17.34 15.45
C VAL A 70 10.47 16.83 15.59
N MET A 71 9.53 17.70 16.00
CA MET A 71 8.13 17.32 16.30
C MET A 71 7.13 17.78 15.24
N SER A 72 7.54 18.53 14.21
CA SER A 72 6.64 18.91 13.12
C SER A 72 6.56 17.78 12.09
N PRO A 73 5.39 17.15 11.91
CA PRO A 73 5.25 16.08 10.93
C PRO A 73 5.55 16.62 9.54
N SER A 74 6.32 15.88 8.75
CA SER A 74 6.69 16.26 7.36
C SER A 74 5.49 16.47 6.43
N VAL A 75 4.28 16.18 6.92
CA VAL A 75 3.01 16.49 6.28
C VAL A 75 2.11 17.13 7.36
N PRO A 76 1.55 18.33 7.12
CA PRO A 76 0.61 18.94 8.05
C PRO A 76 -0.62 18.03 8.22
N LEU A 77 -0.94 17.68 9.47
CA LEU A 77 -2.19 16.98 9.77
C LEU A 77 -3.33 18.00 9.72
N THR A 78 -3.80 18.33 8.52
CA THR A 78 -5.11 18.99 8.39
C THR A 78 -6.19 17.96 8.67
N GLY A 79 -6.87 18.15 9.81
CA GLY A 79 -8.07 17.41 10.18
C GLY A 79 -9.21 17.62 9.17
N PRO A 80 -10.31 16.85 9.32
CA PRO A 80 -11.39 16.76 8.33
C PRO A 80 -12.10 18.10 8.05
#